data_AF-A0A3A5AMD3-F1
#
_entry.id   AF-A0A3A5AMD3-F1
#
_cell.length_a   1.000
_cell.length_b   1.000
_cell.length_c   1.000
_cell.angle_alpha   90.00
_cell.angle_beta   90.00
_cell.angle_gamma   90.00
#
_symmetry.space_group_name_H-M   'P 1'
#
loop_
_entity.id
_entity.type
_entity.pdbx_description
1 polymer ?
#
loop_
_entity_poly.entity_id
_entity_poly.type
_entity_poly.pdbx_seq_one_letter_code
_entity_poly.pdbx_strand_id
1 'polypeptide(L)'
;MTAKDHSDRLRANFERVKEIIQAEEMWERVPNEARDFSPENLENLVKFAYFGGFIDMAGARNLLFLEKKEIKVRLAQWYEEVREKGCWLC
;
A
#
# COMPACT_ATOMS: atom_id res chain seq x y z
N MET A 1 -10.02 12.29 -17.96
CA MET A 1 -9.29 12.46 -16.68
C MET A 1 -7.93 13.04 -17.00
N THR A 2 -7.50 14.10 -16.31
CA THR A 2 -6.17 14.68 -16.52
C THR A 2 -5.13 13.94 -15.67
N ALA A 3 -3.84 14.04 -16.04
CA ALA A 3 -2.76 13.44 -15.25
C ALA A 3 -2.71 14.00 -13.80
N LYS A 4 -3.14 15.26 -13.62
CA LYS A 4 -3.22 15.92 -12.31
C LYS A 4 -4.29 15.26 -11.42
N ASP A 5 -5.49 15.04 -11.94
CA ASP A 5 -6.58 14.39 -11.20
C ASP A 5 -6.20 12.98 -10.72
N HIS A 6 -5.38 12.27 -11.51
CA HIS A 6 -4.89 10.95 -11.13
C HIS A 6 -3.86 11.01 -9.99
N SER A 7 -2.92 11.95 -10.05
CA SER A 7 -1.91 12.17 -9.00
C SER A 7 -2.55 12.57 -7.66
N ASP A 8 -3.54 13.47 -7.71
CA ASP A 8 -4.25 13.93 -6.50
C ASP A 8 -5.02 12.79 -5.83
N ARG A 9 -5.60 11.89 -6.62
CA ARG A 9 -6.28 10.68 -6.11
C ARG A 9 -5.31 9.69 -5.47
N LEU A 10 -4.13 9.47 -6.07
CA LEU A 10 -3.10 8.61 -5.48
C LEU A 10 -2.59 9.19 -4.16
N ARG A 11 -2.41 10.52 -4.09
CA ARG A 11 -2.02 11.21 -2.86
C ARG A 11 -3.08 11.07 -1.77
N ALA A 12 -4.36 11.21 -2.12
CA ALA A 12 -5.44 10.98 -1.17
C ALA A 12 -5.45 9.54 -0.63
N ASN A 13 -5.21 8.54 -1.49
CA ASN A 13 -5.09 7.16 -1.06
C ASN A 13 -3.85 6.90 -0.20
N PHE A 14 -2.75 7.63 -0.44
CA PHE A 14 -1.55 7.57 0.39
C PHE A 14 -1.83 8.04 1.82
N GLU A 15 -2.46 9.21 1.97
CA GLU A 15 -2.84 9.70 3.31
C GLU A 15 -3.83 8.73 3.97
N ARG A 16 -4.78 8.18 3.21
CA ARG A 16 -5.74 7.21 3.75
C ARG A 16 -5.09 5.94 4.28
N VAL A 17 -4.15 5.33 3.55
CA VAL A 17 -3.47 4.12 4.04
C VAL A 17 -2.57 4.43 5.23
N LYS A 18 -1.94 5.61 5.25
CA LYS A 18 -1.18 6.10 6.39
C LYS A 18 -2.05 6.26 7.63
N GLU A 19 -3.25 6.85 7.52
CA GLU A 19 -4.21 6.96 8.62
C GLU A 19 -4.60 5.59 9.18
N ILE A 20 -4.84 4.60 8.31
CA ILE A 20 -5.12 3.22 8.73
C ILE A 20 -3.95 2.64 9.53
N ILE A 21 -2.73 2.76 9.02
CA ILE A 21 -1.52 2.25 9.71
C ILE A 21 -1.28 2.97 11.04
N GLN A 22 -1.56 4.28 11.10
CA GLN A 22 -1.45 5.07 12.33
C GLN A 22 -2.49 4.65 13.37
N ALA A 23 -3.73 4.36 12.96
CA ALA A 23 -4.79 3.88 13.84
C ALA A 23 -4.43 2.53 14.49
N GLU A 24 -3.64 1.72 13.81
CA GLU A 24 -3.11 0.45 14.31
C GLU A 24 -1.79 0.61 15.10
N GLU A 25 -1.36 1.84 15.38
CA GLU A 25 -0.10 2.18 16.09
C GLU A 25 1.18 1.63 15.43
N MET A 26 1.12 1.34 14.12
CA MET A 26 2.21 0.67 13.39
C MET A 26 3.02 1.59 12.49
N TRP A 27 2.72 2.88 12.49
CA TRP A 27 3.40 3.88 11.65
C TRP A 27 4.90 3.98 11.92
N GLU A 28 5.33 3.78 13.17
CA GLU A 28 6.74 3.83 13.53
C GLU A 28 7.57 2.73 12.85
N ARG A 29 6.95 1.61 12.45
CA ARG A 29 7.60 0.51 11.74
C ARG A 29 7.77 0.77 10.23
N VAL A 30 7.10 1.80 9.71
CA VAL A 30 7.25 2.19 8.30
C VAL A 30 8.62 2.86 8.12
N PRO A 31 9.47 2.39 7.17
CA PRO A 31 10.75 3.01 6.86
C PRO A 31 10.60 4.48 6.50
N ASN A 32 11.55 5.33 6.90
CA ASN A 32 11.45 6.78 6.73
C ASN A 32 11.28 7.17 5.25
N GLU A 33 11.98 6.48 4.35
CA GLU A 33 11.90 6.66 2.90
C GLU A 33 10.52 6.35 2.31
N ALA A 34 9.72 5.51 2.97
CA ALA A 34 8.37 5.15 2.57
C ALA A 34 7.29 6.09 3.11
N ARG A 35 7.66 7.05 3.97
CA ARG A 35 6.74 8.02 4.58
C ARG A 35 6.41 9.20 3.68
N ASP A 36 7.21 9.43 2.65
CA ASP A 36 6.97 10.47 1.66
C ASP A 36 6.10 9.96 0.50
N PHE A 37 5.24 10.82 -0.02
CA PHE A 37 4.35 10.45 -1.11
C PHE A 37 5.12 10.16 -2.41
N SER A 38 4.99 8.91 -2.87
CA SER A 38 5.26 8.49 -4.24
C SER A 38 4.30 7.34 -4.60
N PRO A 39 4.03 7.07 -5.88
CA PRO A 39 3.21 5.91 -6.27
C PRO A 39 3.76 4.58 -5.75
N GLU A 40 5.10 4.44 -5.74
CA GLU A 40 5.79 3.27 -5.19
C GLU A 40 5.58 3.15 -3.68
N ASN A 41 5.72 4.26 -2.95
CA ASN A 41 5.51 4.27 -1.50
C ASN A 41 4.05 4.01 -1.13
N LEU A 42 3.09 4.49 -1.91
CA LEU A 42 1.69 4.09 -1.77
C LEU A 42 1.55 2.57 -1.88
N GLU A 43 2.12 1.95 -2.92
CA GLU A 43 2.08 0.51 -3.09
C GLU A 43 2.71 -0.22 -1.89
N ASN A 44 3.84 0.26 -1.41
CA ASN A 44 4.52 -0.32 -0.26
C ASN A 44 3.72 -0.20 1.05
N LEU A 45 3.07 0.94 1.30
CA LEU A 45 2.18 1.10 2.47
C LEU A 45 0.95 0.20 2.36
N VAL A 46 0.36 0.07 1.17
CA VAL A 46 -0.77 -0.86 0.95
C VAL A 46 -0.33 -2.30 1.16
N LYS A 47 0.83 -2.70 0.66
CA LYS A 47 1.43 -4.02 0.89
C LYS A 47 1.62 -4.28 2.39
N PHE A 48 2.20 -3.33 3.11
CA PHE A 48 2.39 -3.42 4.56
C PHE A 48 1.05 -3.58 5.29
N ALA A 49 0.06 -2.74 4.99
CA ALA A 49 -1.25 -2.80 5.61
C ALA A 49 -1.99 -4.11 5.31
N TYR A 50 -1.85 -4.66 4.11
CA TYR A 50 -2.43 -5.94 3.72
C TYR A 50 -1.81 -7.10 4.51
N PHE A 51 -0.48 -7.19 4.58
CA PHE A 51 0.19 -8.24 5.35
C PHE A 51 0.05 -8.06 6.87
N GLY A 52 -0.14 -6.83 7.33
CA GLY A 52 -0.46 -6.52 8.71
C GLY A 52 -1.89 -6.89 9.09
N GLY A 53 -2.75 -7.20 8.11
CA GLY A 53 -4.16 -7.51 8.34
C GLY A 53 -5.06 -6.29 8.58
N PHE A 54 -4.55 -5.07 8.35
CA PHE A 54 -5.29 -3.82 8.56
C PHE A 54 -6.30 -3.55 7.43
N ILE A 55 -6.03 -4.13 6.25
CA ILE A 55 -6.92 -4.07 5.09
C ILE A 55 -7.03 -5.45 4.45
N ASP A 56 -8.16 -5.68 3.77
CA ASP A 56 -8.36 -6.88 2.96
C ASP A 56 -7.93 -6.65 1.49
N MET A 57 -8.08 -7.70 0.67
CA MET A 57 -7.79 -7.63 -0.77
C MET A 57 -8.63 -6.56 -1.49
N ALA A 58 -9.88 -6.33 -1.06
CA ALA A 58 -10.74 -5.32 -1.67
C ALA A 58 -10.25 -3.90 -1.35
N GLY A 59 -9.81 -3.67 -0.11
CA GLY A 59 -9.15 -2.46 0.34
C GLY A 59 -7.88 -2.17 -0.45
N ALA A 60 -6.98 -3.16 -0.56
CA ALA A 60 -5.74 -3.02 -1.32
C ALA A 60 -6.00 -2.68 -2.79
N ARG A 61 -6.95 -3.38 -3.42
CA ARG A 61 -7.38 -3.11 -4.80
C ARG A 61 -7.88 -1.67 -4.97
N ASN A 62 -8.76 -1.22 -4.08
CA ASN A 62 -9.38 0.11 -4.19
C ASN A 62 -8.35 1.23 -3.96
N LEU A 63 -7.40 1.04 -3.03
CA LEU A 63 -6.33 2.00 -2.74
C LEU A 63 -5.32 2.14 -3.89
N LEU A 64 -5.13 1.08 -4.68
CA LEU A 64 -4.20 1.09 -5.82
C LEU A 64 -4.87 1.30 -7.17
N PHE A 65 -6.19 1.53 -7.20
CA PHE A 65 -6.99 1.62 -8.43
C PHE A 65 -6.78 0.44 -9.38
N LEU A 66 -6.58 -0.76 -8.83
CA LEU A 66 -6.35 -1.97 -9.61
C LEU A 66 -7.67 -2.65 -10.00
N GLU A 67 -7.67 -3.31 -11.14
CA GLU A 67 -8.71 -4.23 -11.54
C GLU A 67 -8.64 -5.55 -10.74
N LYS A 68 -9.75 -6.29 -10.70
CA LYS A 68 -9.84 -7.57 -9.94
C LYS A 68 -8.78 -8.60 -10.39
N LYS A 69 -8.38 -8.57 -11.66
CA LYS A 69 -7.35 -9.48 -12.19
C LYS A 69 -5.94 -9.01 -11.81
N GLU A 70 -5.72 -7.70 -11.78
CA GLU A 70 -4.41 -7.09 -11.49
C GLU A 70 -4.02 -7.29 -10.02
N ILE A 71 -4.97 -7.13 -9.08
CA ILE A 71 -4.67 -7.34 -7.66
C ILE A 71 -4.19 -8.78 -7.38
N LYS A 72 -4.71 -9.79 -8.09
CA LYS A 72 -4.25 -11.18 -7.91
C LYS A 72 -2.79 -11.37 -8.33
N VAL A 73 -2.41 -10.81 -9.48
CA VAL A 73 -1.03 -10.85 -9.98
C VAL A 73 -0.12 -10.10 -9.00
N ARG A 74 -0.59 -8.93 -8.54
CA ARG A 74 0.18 -8.08 -7.64
C ARG A 74 0.41 -8.75 -6.28
N LEU A 75 -0.61 -9.40 -5.71
CA LEU A 75 -0.46 -10.17 -4.48
C LEU A 75 0.60 -11.27 -4.64
N ALA A 76 0.58 -12.02 -5.75
CA ALA A 76 1.58 -13.05 -5.99
C ALA A 76 3.01 -12.48 -5.99
N GLN A 77 3.23 -11.33 -6.65
CA GLN A 77 4.51 -10.63 -6.63
C GLN A 77 4.92 -10.21 -5.22
N TRP A 78 3.99 -9.64 -4.45
CA TRP A 78 4.26 -9.24 -3.07
C TRP A 78 4.61 -10.41 -2.16
N TYR A 79 3.96 -11.57 -2.30
CA TYR A 79 4.32 -12.77 -1.54
C TYR A 79 5.75 -13.24 -1.85
N GLU A 80 6.17 -13.22 -3.13
CA GLU A 80 7.55 -13.55 -3.49
C GLU A 80 8.54 -12.52 -2.97
N GLU A 81 8.24 -11.21 -3.09
CA GLU A 81 9.10 -10.16 -2.54
C GLU A 81 9.28 -10.28 -1.02
N VAL A 82 8.19 -10.52 -0.29
CA VAL A 82 8.22 -10.69 1.17
C VAL A 82 8.99 -11.96 1.55
N ARG A 83 8.88 -13.02 0.75
CA ARG A 83 9.66 -14.25 0.96
C ARG A 83 11.15 -14.00 0.81
N GLU A 84 11.55 -13.17 -0.15
CA GLU A 84 12.97 -12.87 -0.41
C GLU A 84 13.56 -11.83 0.55
N LYS A 85 12.78 -10.80 0.88
CA LYS A 85 13.29 -9.57 1.54
C LYS A 85 12.73 -9.35 2.94
N GLY A 86 11.77 -10.16 3.37
CA GLY A 86 10.98 -9.93 4.58
C GLY A 86 9.82 -8.96 4.34
N CYS A 87 8.89 -8.98 5.28
CA CYS A 87 7.84 -7.98 5.41
C CYS A 87 8.31 -6.98 6.46
N TRP A 88 8.06 -5.68 6.38
CA TRP A 88 8.46 -4.77 7.46
C TRP A 88 7.82 -5.05 8.85
N LEU A 89 6.98 -6.09 8.93
CA LEU A 89 6.39 -6.63 10.16
C LEU A 89 7.26 -7.76 10.77
N CYS A 90 8.31 -8.19 10.06
CA CYS A 90 9.19 -9.32 10.31
C CYS A 90 10.64 -8.99 9.83
#